data_AF-A0A3D3CVZ0-F1
#
_entry.id   AF-A0A3D3CVZ0-F1
#
_cell.length_a   1.000
_cell.length_b   1.000
_cell.length_c   1.000
_cell.angle_alpha   90.00
_cell.angle_beta   90.00
_cell.angle_gamma   90.00
#
_symmetry.space_group_name_H-M   'P 1'
#
loop_
_entity.id
_entity.type
_entity.pdbx_description
1 polymer ?
#
loop_
_entity_poly.entity_id
_entity_poly.type
_entity_poly.pdbx_seq_one_letter_code
_entity_poly.pdbx_strand_id
1 'polypeptide(L)'
;MDILSAIKKLHYRLKSTFQYIIVVIINLFLFSCTGPVDRGMKNHQTDSVPALKKDNRKKPPSSFQDTVTIRTRSAVFFHPDSLQLIKIKTVNEKMIFESLIHDCFYQMRNARLVIQRDWPDIQITDISKVRWLNFVRSNGKKIIIDLDGVNDICGIYLFNPIRDPERIDMMNIDTELEFYFKK
;
A
#
# COMPACT_ATOMS: atom_id res chain seq x y z
N MET A 1 6.85 55.30 -31.01
CA MET A 1 6.52 54.24 -30.05
C MET A 1 6.84 54.77 -28.66
N ASP A 2 5.79 55.19 -27.96
CA ASP A 2 5.93 56.15 -26.86
C ASP A 2 6.39 55.49 -25.56
N ILE A 3 7.46 56.04 -25.00
CA ILE A 3 8.12 55.65 -23.75
C ILE A 3 7.11 55.59 -22.59
N LEU A 4 6.09 56.45 -22.62
CA LEU A 4 4.99 56.47 -21.65
C LEU A 4 4.14 55.19 -21.65
N SER A 5 3.95 54.53 -22.79
CA SER A 5 3.18 53.28 -22.86
C SER A 5 3.96 52.10 -22.26
N ALA A 6 5.29 52.10 -22.41
CA ALA A 6 6.17 51.08 -21.85
C ALA A 6 6.20 51.14 -20.31
N ILE A 7 6.26 52.34 -19.73
CA ILE A 7 6.26 52.55 -18.27
C ILE A 7 4.94 52.09 -17.64
N LYS A 8 3.79 52.41 -18.26
CA LYS A 8 2.47 51.97 -17.76
C LYS A 8 2.33 50.44 -17.80
N LYS A 9 2.82 49.79 -18.87
CA LYS A 9 2.79 48.33 -19.01
C LYS A 9 3.69 47.62 -18.00
N LEU A 10 4.83 48.23 -17.65
CA LEU A 10 5.74 47.71 -16.63
C LEU A 10 5.15 47.83 -15.22
N HIS A 11 4.56 48.99 -14.88
CA HIS A 11 3.87 49.19 -13.59
C HIS A 11 2.69 48.22 -13.39
N TYR A 12 1.94 47.93 -14.45
CA TYR A 12 0.82 46.99 -14.37
C TYR A 12 1.28 45.55 -14.12
N ARG A 13 2.36 45.11 -14.79
CA ARG A 13 2.95 43.79 -14.57
C ARG A 13 3.52 43.63 -13.16
N LEU A 14 4.13 44.69 -12.59
CA LEU A 14 4.69 44.66 -11.24
C LEU A 14 3.61 44.59 -10.14
N LYS A 15 2.46 45.25 -10.32
CA LYS A 15 1.33 45.15 -9.38
C LYS A 15 0.68 43.76 -9.38
N SER A 16 0.58 43.13 -10.54
CA SER A 16 -0.03 41.80 -10.71
C SER A 16 0.81 40.70 -10.04
N THR A 17 2.13 40.75 -10.16
CA THR A 17 3.02 39.78 -9.50
C THR A 17 3.06 39.96 -7.98
N PHE A 18 3.00 41.21 -7.48
CA PHE A 18 2.99 41.49 -6.04
C PHE A 18 1.72 40.95 -5.34
N GLN A 19 0.56 41.05 -5.99
CA GLN A 19 -0.68 40.48 -5.45
C GLN A 19 -0.64 38.95 -5.35
N TYR A 20 -0.02 38.27 -6.33
CA TYR A 20 0.08 36.81 -6.32
C TYR A 20 0.98 36.29 -5.20
N ILE A 21 2.09 36.99 -4.91
CA ILE A 21 3.02 36.63 -3.84
C ILE A 21 2.36 36.74 -2.46
N ILE A 22 1.55 37.78 -2.22
CA ILE A 22 0.82 37.96 -0.95
C ILE A 22 -0.16 36.80 -0.69
N VAL A 23 -0.88 36.34 -1.72
CA VAL A 23 -1.85 35.23 -1.59
C VAL A 23 -1.15 33.90 -1.27
N VAL A 24 0.04 33.66 -1.83
CA VAL A 24 0.84 32.45 -1.55
C VAL A 24 1.37 32.46 -0.12
N ILE A 25 1.84 33.60 0.39
CA ILE A 25 2.35 33.72 1.77
C ILE A 25 1.23 33.50 2.80
N ILE A 26 0.02 34.04 2.58
CA ILE A 26 -1.11 33.86 3.50
C ILE A 26 -1.55 32.39 3.59
N ASN A 27 -1.52 31.65 2.47
CA ASN A 27 -1.87 30.22 2.48
C ASN A 27 -0.84 29.35 3.22
N LEU A 28 0.45 29.75 3.22
CA LEU A 28 1.50 29.01 3.95
C LEU A 28 1.36 29.13 5.48
N PHE A 29 0.75 30.20 6.00
CA PHE A 29 0.55 30.38 7.45
C PHE A 29 -0.64 29.58 8.01
N LEU A 30 -1.56 29.08 7.19
CA LEU A 30 -2.75 28.34 7.66
C LEU A 30 -2.51 26.83 7.85
N PHE A 31 -1.35 26.29 7.48
CA PHE A 31 -1.04 24.85 7.63
C PHE A 31 -0.12 24.49 8.80
N SER A 32 0.28 25.46 9.63
CA SER A 32 1.06 25.21 10.86
C SER A 32 0.17 25.35 12.09
N CYS A 33 -0.56 24.30 12.48
CA CYS A 33 -0.90 23.93 13.87
C CYS A 33 -1.99 22.84 13.90
N THR A 34 -1.61 21.56 13.93
CA THR A 34 -2.40 20.51 14.59
C THR A 34 -1.47 19.54 15.31
N GLY A 35 -0.95 19.97 16.46
CA GLY A 35 -0.43 19.05 17.47
C GLY A 35 -1.57 18.65 18.43
N PRO A 36 -1.71 17.38 18.84
CA PRO A 36 -2.74 16.98 19.77
C PRO A 36 -2.44 17.51 21.18
N VAL A 37 -3.33 18.36 21.70
CA VAL A 37 -3.36 18.78 23.09
C VAL A 37 -4.38 17.91 23.82
N ASP A 38 -3.92 16.91 24.57
CA ASP A 38 -4.77 16.16 25.49
C ASP A 38 -4.55 16.70 26.91
N ARG A 39 -5.46 17.58 27.36
CA ARG A 39 -5.62 17.96 28.77
C ARG A 39 -6.97 17.45 29.26
N GLY A 40 -6.94 16.37 30.02
CA GLY A 40 -8.10 15.88 30.79
C GLY A 40 -7.78 15.88 32.28
N MET A 41 -8.24 16.92 32.97
CA MET A 41 -8.18 17.07 34.43
C MET A 41 -9.34 16.32 35.10
N LYS A 42 -9.13 15.89 36.34
CA LYS A 42 -9.89 14.91 37.11
C LYS A 42 -11.20 15.43 37.74
N ASN A 43 -12.06 14.45 38.07
CA ASN A 43 -12.90 14.27 39.28
C ASN A 43 -14.43 14.41 39.14
N HIS A 44 -15.14 13.28 39.32
CA HIS A 44 -16.11 13.12 40.41
C HIS A 44 -16.28 11.61 40.78
N GLN A 45 -16.31 11.37 42.10
CA GLN A 45 -16.62 10.16 42.88
C GLN A 45 -17.96 9.50 42.46
N THR A 46 -18.33 8.25 42.74
CA THR A 46 -17.84 7.08 43.51
C THR A 46 -18.79 5.94 43.13
N ASP A 47 -18.29 4.72 42.96
CA ASP A 47 -18.93 3.51 43.51
C ASP A 47 -17.92 2.35 43.47
N SER A 48 -17.65 1.81 44.64
CA SER A 48 -16.57 0.87 44.92
C SER A 48 -16.90 -0.54 44.41
N VAL A 49 -16.44 -0.85 43.20
CA VAL A 49 -16.27 -2.24 42.74
C VAL A 49 -14.86 -2.70 43.16
N PRO A 50 -14.70 -3.87 43.81
CA PRO A 50 -13.40 -4.35 44.25
C PRO A 50 -12.43 -4.42 43.06
N ALA A 51 -11.34 -3.66 43.16
CA ALA A 51 -10.34 -3.53 42.12
C ALA A 51 -9.63 -4.88 41.90
N LEU A 52 -10.01 -5.57 40.83
CA LEU A 52 -9.19 -6.61 40.22
C LEU A 52 -7.79 -6.03 39.99
N LYS A 53 -6.77 -6.65 40.59
CA LYS A 53 -5.36 -6.31 40.39
C LYS A 53 -5.13 -6.17 38.88
N LYS A 54 -4.90 -4.94 38.44
CA LYS A 54 -4.65 -4.62 37.04
C LYS A 54 -3.30 -5.24 36.69
N ASP A 55 -3.37 -6.42 36.07
CA ASP A 55 -2.20 -7.15 35.63
C ASP A 55 -1.40 -6.24 34.68
N ASN A 56 -0.19 -5.85 35.09
CA ASN A 56 0.71 -4.98 34.34
C ASN A 56 1.36 -5.72 33.15
N ARG A 57 0.59 -6.60 32.49
CA ARG A 57 0.96 -7.14 31.17
C ARG A 57 0.87 -6.01 30.17
N LYS A 58 1.98 -5.29 30.00
CA LYS A 58 2.18 -4.43 28.83
C LYS A 58 1.97 -5.32 27.61
N LYS A 59 0.98 -4.99 26.78
CA LYS A 59 0.82 -5.65 25.48
C LYS A 59 2.17 -5.56 24.75
N PRO A 60 2.67 -6.66 24.19
CA PRO A 60 3.89 -6.59 23.41
C PRO A 60 3.71 -5.53 22.31
N PRO A 61 4.77 -4.79 21.95
CA PRO A 61 4.70 -3.81 20.88
C PRO A 61 4.22 -4.48 19.59
N SER A 62 3.22 -3.89 18.94
CA SER A 62 2.70 -4.38 17.67
C SER A 62 3.83 -4.39 16.64
N SER A 63 4.06 -5.54 15.99
CA SER A 63 4.84 -5.58 14.76
C SER A 63 4.10 -4.73 13.72
N PHE A 64 4.67 -3.60 13.32
CA PHE A 64 4.15 -2.79 12.21
C PHE A 64 4.60 -3.34 10.84
N GLN A 65 5.27 -4.49 10.80
CA GLN A 65 5.84 -5.06 9.58
C GLN A 65 4.87 -6.00 8.84
N ASP A 66 3.70 -6.27 9.42
CA ASP A 66 2.80 -7.31 8.92
C ASP A 66 1.94 -6.84 7.72
N THR A 67 2.02 -5.57 7.32
CA THR A 67 1.22 -5.00 6.22
C THR A 67 2.08 -4.27 5.19
N VAL A 68 1.97 -4.64 3.93
CA VAL A 68 2.54 -3.89 2.80
C VAL A 68 1.45 -3.10 2.09
N THR A 69 1.70 -1.82 1.86
CA THR A 69 0.77 -0.94 1.15
C THR A 69 1.19 -0.75 -0.30
N ILE A 70 0.27 -1.02 -1.23
CA ILE A 70 0.49 -0.93 -2.68
C ILE A 70 -0.40 0.18 -3.23
N ARG A 71 0.20 1.14 -3.94
CA ARG A 71 -0.48 2.34 -4.45
C ARG A 71 -0.34 2.54 -5.96
N THR A 72 0.62 1.86 -6.56
CA THR A 72 1.00 2.00 -7.98
C THR A 72 0.56 0.78 -8.75
N ARG A 73 0.49 0.92 -10.08
CA ARG A 73 0.21 -0.20 -10.98
C ARG A 73 1.32 -1.25 -10.84
N SER A 74 0.96 -2.46 -10.39
CA SER A 74 1.95 -3.45 -10.01
C SER A 74 1.48 -4.90 -10.15
N ALA A 75 2.47 -5.77 -10.26
CA ALA A 75 2.38 -7.22 -10.12
C ALA A 75 3.03 -7.59 -8.78
N VAL A 76 2.21 -7.98 -7.81
CA VAL A 76 2.65 -8.26 -6.43
C VAL A 76 2.80 -9.75 -6.25
N PHE A 77 4.05 -10.22 -6.22
CA PHE A 77 4.42 -11.61 -6.03
C PHE A 77 4.58 -11.92 -4.55
N PHE A 78 3.82 -12.89 -4.04
CA PHE A 78 3.89 -13.28 -2.64
C PHE A 78 4.46 -14.68 -2.45
N HIS A 79 5.13 -14.85 -1.31
CA HIS A 79 5.67 -16.12 -0.84
C HIS A 79 5.27 -16.32 0.62
N PRO A 80 4.98 -17.56 1.04
CA PRO A 80 4.65 -17.86 2.41
C PRO A 80 5.86 -17.63 3.32
N ASP A 81 5.60 -17.26 4.56
CA ASP A 81 6.60 -17.30 5.61
C ASP A 81 6.91 -18.75 6.03
N SER A 82 7.88 -18.91 6.93
CA SER A 82 8.29 -20.23 7.42
C SER A 82 7.15 -21.00 8.13
N LEU A 83 6.26 -20.30 8.84
CA LEU A 83 5.17 -20.93 9.59
C LEU A 83 4.06 -21.39 8.65
N GLN A 84 3.68 -20.54 7.69
CA GLN A 84 2.76 -20.86 6.60
C GLN A 84 3.30 -22.02 5.77
N LEU A 85 4.60 -22.04 5.45
CA LEU A 85 5.23 -23.13 4.71
C LEU A 85 5.20 -24.45 5.49
N ILE A 86 5.44 -24.43 6.80
CA ILE A 86 5.28 -25.62 7.66
C ILE A 86 3.82 -26.09 7.67
N LYS A 87 2.86 -25.16 7.76
CA LYS A 87 1.43 -25.49 7.72
C LYS A 87 1.06 -26.16 6.40
N ILE A 88 1.46 -25.57 5.27
CA ILE A 88 1.23 -26.11 3.93
C ILE A 88 1.90 -27.48 3.79
N LYS A 89 3.13 -27.64 4.27
CA LYS A 89 3.85 -28.92 4.26
C LYS A 89 3.16 -29.99 5.11
N THR A 90 2.53 -29.61 6.21
CA THR A 90 1.87 -30.56 7.13
C THR A 90 0.56 -31.10 6.55
N VAL A 91 -0.14 -30.31 5.74
CA VAL A 91 -1.41 -30.70 5.11
C VAL A 91 -1.24 -31.40 3.76
N ASN A 92 -0.03 -31.41 3.19
CA ASN A 92 0.27 -32.03 1.91
C ASN A 92 1.23 -33.23 2.06
N GLU A 93 1.09 -34.21 1.17
CA GLU A 93 2.09 -35.27 1.06
C GLU A 93 3.43 -34.70 0.59
N LYS A 94 4.54 -35.32 1.02
CA LYS A 94 5.90 -34.84 0.71
C LYS A 94 6.12 -34.63 -0.79
N MET A 95 5.70 -35.58 -1.62
CA MET A 95 5.89 -35.50 -3.08
C MET A 95 5.08 -34.34 -3.69
N ILE A 96 3.83 -34.15 -3.25
CA ILE A 96 2.97 -33.06 -3.70
C ILE A 96 3.59 -31.72 -3.31
N PHE A 97 4.04 -31.58 -2.06
CA PHE A 97 4.67 -30.37 -1.57
C PHE A 97 5.95 -30.01 -2.34
N GLU A 98 6.79 -31.01 -2.65
CA GLU A 98 8.01 -30.82 -3.46
C GLU A 98 7.68 -30.40 -4.89
N SER A 99 6.66 -31.02 -5.52
CA SER A 99 6.16 -30.62 -6.84
C SER A 99 5.64 -29.18 -6.84
N LEU A 100 4.84 -28.80 -5.84
CA LEU A 100 4.33 -27.44 -5.70
C LEU A 100 5.49 -26.44 -5.66
N ILE A 101 6.50 -26.64 -4.79
CA ILE A 101 7.65 -25.73 -4.70
C ILE A 101 8.33 -25.55 -6.05
N HIS A 102 8.54 -26.66 -6.77
CA HIS A 102 9.16 -26.64 -8.07
C HIS A 102 8.32 -25.84 -9.08
N ASP A 103 7.03 -26.15 -9.19
CA ASP A 103 6.11 -25.48 -10.12
C ASP A 103 6.02 -23.98 -9.84
N CYS A 104 5.88 -23.62 -8.57
CA CYS A 104 5.87 -22.24 -8.10
C CYS A 104 7.13 -21.47 -8.54
N PHE A 105 8.32 -22.07 -8.35
CA PHE A 105 9.57 -21.43 -8.75
C PHE A 105 9.60 -21.10 -10.26
N TYR A 106 9.23 -22.07 -11.10
CA TYR A 106 9.23 -21.87 -12.55
C TYR A 106 8.12 -20.92 -13.02
N GLN A 107 6.92 -21.02 -12.45
CA GLN A 107 5.81 -20.14 -12.77
C GLN A 107 6.10 -18.69 -12.41
N MET A 108 6.61 -18.42 -11.20
CA MET A 108 6.97 -17.06 -10.79
C MET A 108 8.13 -16.51 -11.64
N ARG A 109 9.12 -17.35 -11.99
CA ARG A 109 10.21 -16.94 -12.89
C ARG A 109 9.67 -16.57 -14.28
N ASN A 110 8.83 -17.42 -14.85
CA ASN A 110 8.24 -17.17 -16.17
C ASN A 110 7.38 -15.90 -16.15
N ALA A 111 6.52 -15.73 -15.15
CA ALA A 111 5.68 -14.56 -15.01
C ALA A 111 6.48 -13.27 -14.91
N ARG A 112 7.60 -13.26 -14.15
CA ARG A 112 8.50 -12.09 -14.11
C ARG A 112 9.08 -11.76 -15.47
N LEU A 113 9.53 -12.77 -16.23
CA LEU A 113 10.10 -12.56 -17.57
C LEU A 113 9.06 -12.00 -18.55
N VAL A 114 7.83 -12.53 -18.55
CA VAL A 114 6.73 -12.04 -19.39
C VAL A 114 6.40 -10.59 -19.05
N ILE A 115 6.23 -10.26 -17.76
CA ILE A 115 5.92 -8.88 -17.34
C ILE A 115 7.04 -7.92 -17.74
N GLN A 116 8.31 -8.30 -17.53
CA GLN A 116 9.46 -7.46 -17.88
C GLN A 116 9.58 -7.22 -19.39
N ARG A 117 9.30 -8.25 -20.19
CA ARG A 117 9.42 -8.20 -21.65
C ARG A 117 8.27 -7.40 -22.29
N ASP A 118 7.04 -7.70 -21.90
CA ASP A 118 5.84 -7.25 -22.63
C ASP A 118 5.09 -6.12 -21.92
N TRP A 119 5.31 -5.94 -20.61
CA TRP A 119 4.63 -4.93 -19.79
C TRP A 119 5.60 -4.15 -18.88
N PRO A 120 6.61 -3.47 -19.44
CA PRO A 120 7.69 -2.83 -18.68
C PRO A 120 7.20 -1.73 -17.71
N ASP A 121 6.01 -1.18 -17.93
CA ASP A 121 5.40 -0.14 -17.10
C ASP A 121 4.79 -0.68 -15.79
N ILE A 122 4.68 -2.01 -15.65
CA ILE A 122 4.14 -2.66 -14.45
C ILE A 122 5.27 -2.88 -13.45
N GLN A 123 5.11 -2.29 -12.25
CA GLN A 123 6.06 -2.51 -11.17
C GLN A 123 5.95 -3.94 -10.63
N ILE A 124 7.04 -4.71 -10.68
CA ILE A 124 7.13 -6.01 -9.99
C ILE A 124 7.46 -5.75 -8.53
N THR A 125 6.63 -6.24 -7.62
CA THR A 125 6.82 -6.11 -6.17
C THR A 125 6.87 -7.50 -5.55
N ASP A 126 8.07 -7.94 -5.17
CA ASP A 126 8.27 -9.18 -4.44
C ASP A 126 8.10 -8.94 -2.94
N ILE A 127 7.20 -9.71 -2.33
CA ILE A 127 6.96 -9.66 -0.89
C ILE A 127 7.20 -11.03 -0.27
N SER A 128 7.72 -10.99 0.95
CA SER A 128 7.92 -12.15 1.80
C SER A 128 7.70 -11.73 3.25
N LYS A 129 7.23 -12.66 4.10
CA LYS A 129 7.01 -12.42 5.54
C LYS A 129 6.03 -11.28 5.83
N VAL A 130 5.00 -11.17 4.99
CA VAL A 130 3.93 -10.17 5.12
C VAL A 130 2.62 -10.91 5.24
N ARG A 131 1.78 -10.51 6.18
CA ARG A 131 0.45 -11.09 6.34
C ARG A 131 -0.60 -10.36 5.52
N TRP A 132 -0.53 -9.03 5.45
CA TRP A 132 -1.59 -8.21 4.88
C TRP A 132 -1.11 -7.42 3.66
N LEU A 133 -1.89 -7.46 2.58
CA LEU A 133 -1.74 -6.54 1.46
C LEU A 133 -2.82 -5.48 1.52
N ASN A 134 -2.39 -4.23 1.55
CA ASN A 134 -3.27 -3.07 1.55
C ASN A 134 -3.14 -2.33 0.22
N PHE A 135 -4.05 -2.61 -0.71
CA PHE A 135 -4.13 -1.94 -2.00
C PHE A 135 -4.94 -0.65 -1.86
N VAL A 136 -4.40 0.47 -2.35
CA VAL A 136 -5.04 1.79 -2.25
C VAL A 136 -5.37 2.30 -3.66
N ARG A 137 -6.66 2.39 -3.96
CA ARG A 137 -7.16 2.92 -5.24
C ARG A 137 -6.96 4.43 -5.34
N SER A 138 -7.07 4.95 -6.57
CA SER A 138 -6.93 6.39 -6.85
C SER A 138 -7.96 7.26 -6.11
N ASN A 139 -9.13 6.71 -5.81
CA ASN A 139 -10.18 7.37 -5.01
C ASN A 139 -9.97 7.22 -3.49
N GLY A 140 -8.86 6.62 -3.04
CA GLY A 140 -8.57 6.38 -1.63
C GLY A 140 -9.23 5.14 -1.02
N LYS A 141 -10.07 4.40 -1.77
CA LYS A 141 -10.63 3.10 -1.30
C LYS A 141 -9.48 2.13 -1.03
N LYS A 142 -9.52 1.49 0.14
CA LYS A 142 -8.55 0.48 0.57
C LYS A 142 -9.13 -0.91 0.43
N ILE A 143 -8.33 -1.85 -0.05
CA ILE A 143 -8.67 -3.25 -0.19
C ILE A 143 -7.58 -4.05 0.52
N ILE A 144 -7.98 -4.81 1.53
CA ILE A 144 -7.08 -5.55 2.41
C ILE A 144 -7.22 -7.04 2.11
N ILE A 145 -6.10 -7.73 1.89
CA ILE A 145 -6.04 -9.17 1.64
C ILE A 145 -5.19 -9.82 2.75
N ASP A 146 -5.73 -10.85 3.41
CA ASP A 146 -5.00 -11.71 4.35
C ASP A 146 -4.29 -12.84 3.59
N LEU A 147 -2.97 -12.80 3.54
CA LEU A 147 -2.15 -13.84 2.91
C LEU A 147 -2.14 -15.13 3.73
N ASP A 148 -2.37 -15.08 5.06
CA ASP A 148 -2.48 -16.30 5.89
C ASP A 148 -3.69 -17.17 5.48
N GLY A 149 -4.71 -16.56 4.89
CA GLY A 149 -5.94 -17.22 4.42
C GLY A 149 -5.81 -17.85 3.04
N VAL A 150 -4.76 -17.55 2.26
CA VAL A 150 -4.65 -17.93 0.84
C VAL A 150 -4.25 -19.41 0.67
N ASN A 151 -3.61 -20.01 1.68
CA ASN A 151 -3.16 -21.42 1.72
C ASN A 151 -2.49 -21.90 0.42
N ASP A 152 -1.64 -21.04 -0.15
CA ASP A 152 -0.86 -21.34 -1.35
C ASP A 152 0.62 -21.03 -1.08
N ILE A 153 1.50 -21.74 -1.76
CA ILE A 153 2.95 -21.62 -1.61
C ILE A 153 3.55 -20.44 -2.38
N CYS A 154 2.78 -19.83 -3.27
CA CYS A 154 3.06 -18.54 -3.86
C CYS A 154 1.87 -18.07 -4.69
N GLY A 155 2.00 -16.86 -5.22
CA GLY A 155 1.06 -16.36 -6.21
C GLY A 155 1.37 -14.93 -6.57
N ILE A 156 0.49 -14.36 -7.38
CA ILE A 156 0.59 -13.00 -7.87
C ILE A 156 -0.78 -12.32 -7.78
N TYR A 157 -0.77 -11.08 -7.29
CA TYR A 157 -1.89 -10.16 -7.41
C TYR A 157 -1.54 -9.09 -8.43
N LEU A 158 -2.42 -8.89 -9.41
CA LEU A 158 -2.35 -7.73 -10.29
C LEU A 158 -3.10 -6.57 -9.66
N PHE A 159 -2.52 -5.38 -9.75
CA PHE A 159 -3.13 -4.18 -9.21
C PHE A 159 -3.01 -2.99 -10.17
N ASN A 160 -4.12 -2.31 -10.37
CA ASN A 160 -4.21 -1.02 -11.04
C ASN A 160 -5.05 -0.07 -10.17
N PRO A 161 -4.60 1.15 -9.82
CA PRO A 161 -5.30 2.04 -8.90
C PRO A 161 -6.76 2.39 -9.30
N ILE A 162 -7.14 2.17 -10.55
CA ILE A 162 -8.51 2.43 -11.03
C ILE A 162 -9.47 1.24 -10.82
N ARG A 163 -8.99 0.03 -10.48
CA ARG A 163 -9.83 -1.17 -10.24
C ARG A 163 -9.36 -1.95 -9.00
N ASP A 164 -10.14 -2.96 -8.61
CA ASP A 164 -9.81 -3.80 -7.46
C ASP A 164 -8.68 -4.80 -7.84
N PRO A 165 -7.80 -5.19 -6.91
CA PRO A 165 -6.72 -6.15 -7.16
C PRO A 165 -7.29 -7.54 -7.44
N GLU A 166 -6.60 -8.31 -8.28
CA GLU A 166 -7.05 -9.63 -8.70
C GLU A 166 -5.93 -10.65 -8.58
N ARG A 167 -6.21 -11.78 -7.95
CA ARG A 167 -5.31 -12.94 -7.96
C ARG A 167 -5.48 -13.65 -9.29
N ILE A 168 -4.39 -13.96 -9.96
CA ILE A 168 -4.43 -14.60 -11.27
C ILE A 168 -3.70 -15.94 -11.27
N ASP A 169 -3.98 -16.74 -12.30
CA ASP A 169 -3.24 -17.97 -12.57
C ASP A 169 -1.92 -17.66 -13.28
N MET A 170 -0.80 -18.00 -12.65
CA MET A 170 0.54 -17.79 -13.22
C MET A 170 0.81 -18.69 -14.43
N MET A 171 0.09 -19.79 -14.61
CA MET A 171 0.22 -20.64 -15.81
C MET A 171 -0.27 -19.94 -17.08
N ASN A 172 -1.20 -18.99 -16.92
CA ASN A 172 -1.85 -18.26 -18.02
C ASN A 172 -1.51 -16.77 -18.00
N ILE A 173 -0.32 -16.42 -17.49
CA ILE A 173 0.09 -15.03 -17.19
C ILE A 173 -0.12 -14.05 -18.34
N ASP A 174 0.17 -14.44 -19.59
CA ASP A 174 -0.01 -13.58 -20.77
C ASP A 174 -1.47 -13.14 -20.94
N THR A 175 -2.39 -14.09 -20.80
CA THR A 175 -3.83 -13.87 -20.96
C THR A 175 -4.40 -13.08 -19.78
N GLU A 176 -3.95 -13.40 -18.57
CA GLU A 176 -4.37 -12.73 -17.34
C GLU A 176 -3.95 -11.25 -17.30
N LEU A 177 -2.72 -10.94 -17.72
CA LEU A 177 -2.24 -9.56 -17.85
C LEU A 177 -3.09 -8.76 -18.84
N GLU A 178 -3.36 -9.35 -20.01
CA GLU A 178 -4.20 -8.75 -21.04
C GLU A 178 -5.60 -8.41 -20.48
N PHE A 179 -6.25 -9.37 -19.82
CA PHE A 179 -7.58 -9.19 -19.27
C PHE A 179 -7.64 -8.18 -18.12
N TYR A 180 -6.59 -8.11 -17.29
CA TYR A 180 -6.58 -7.22 -16.15
C TYR A 180 -6.22 -5.77 -16.53
N PHE A 181 -5.25 -5.58 -17.42
CA PHE A 181 -4.64 -4.26 -17.65
C PHE A 181 -5.09 -3.53 -18.92
N LYS A 182 -5.65 -4.21 -19.93
CA LYS A 182 -6.19 -3.55 -21.13
C LYS A 182 -7.68 -3.19 -21.03
N LYS A 183 -8.42 -3.81 -20.11
CA LYS A 183 -9.78 -3.40 -19.76
C LYS A 183 -9.75 -2.20 -18.80
#